data_AF-A0A3D4TLQ2-F1
#
_entry.id   AF-A0A3D4TLQ2-F1
#
_cell.length_a   1.000
_cell.length_b   1.000
_cell.length_c   1.000
_cell.angle_alpha   90.00
_cell.angle_beta   90.00
_cell.angle_gamma   90.00
#
_symmetry.space_group_name_H-M   'P 1'
#
loop_
_entity.id
_entity.type
_entity.pdbx_description
1 polymer ?
#
loop_
_entity_poly.entity_id
_entity_poly.type
_entity_poly.pdbx_seq_one_letter_code
_entity_poly.pdbx_strand_id
1 'polypeptide(L)'
;CNKLWNASRFALMNTEGAAFTGVPTPRTDAERWILARLAAVSSEAQGHYANYRFDLLAQCLYEFAWNEFCDWFLELSKPALNGADAADAESTRHTLLYVLEALLRLL
;
A
#
# COMPACT_ATOMS: atom_id res chain seq x y z
N CYS A 1 12.93 -5.02 7.99
CA CYS A 1 13.11 -5.86 6.81
C CYS A 1 12.17 -7.07 6.74
N ASN A 2 12.07 -7.93 7.77
CA ASN A 2 11.21 -9.13 7.72
C ASN A 2 9.72 -8.84 7.45
N LYS A 3 9.16 -7.80 8.09
CA LYS A 3 7.73 -7.44 7.92
C LYS A 3 7.39 -7.05 6.48
N LEU A 4 8.23 -6.19 5.87
CA LEU A 4 8.07 -5.77 4.48
C LEU A 4 8.20 -6.96 3.52
N TRP A 5 9.13 -7.89 3.79
CA TRP A 5 9.25 -9.11 2.99
C TRP A 5 7.98 -9.97 3.05
N ASN A 6 7.41 -10.17 4.25
CA ASN A 6 6.15 -10.89 4.41
C ASN A 6 4.97 -10.18 3.73
N ALA A 7 4.92 -8.85 3.79
CA ALA A 7 3.91 -8.04 3.11
C ALA A 7 4.01 -8.17 1.59
N SER A 8 5.22 -8.08 1.02
CA SER A 8 5.45 -8.31 -0.40
C SER A 8 5.05 -9.72 -0.82
N ARG A 9 5.38 -10.74 -0.01
CA ARG A 9 4.97 -12.11 -0.27
C ARG A 9 3.45 -12.26 -0.30
N PHE A 10 2.75 -11.67 0.67
CA PHE A 10 1.29 -11.66 0.69
C PHE A 10 0.70 -11.01 -0.56
N ALA A 11 1.24 -9.85 -0.97
CA ALA A 11 0.78 -9.16 -2.17
C ALA A 11 0.96 -10.02 -3.43
N LEU A 12 2.17 -10.54 -3.64
CA LEU A 12 2.49 -11.37 -4.80
C LEU A 12 1.62 -12.64 -4.88
N MET A 13 1.34 -13.29 -3.75
CA MET A 13 0.45 -14.45 -3.70
C MET A 13 -0.99 -14.13 -4.09
N ASN A 14 -1.45 -12.90 -3.85
CA ASN A 14 -2.82 -12.48 -4.18
C ASN A 14 -2.94 -11.88 -5.58
N THR A 15 -1.82 -11.57 -6.25
CA THR A 15 -1.80 -10.89 -7.55
C THR A 15 -1.10 -11.70 -8.64
N GLU A 16 -0.93 -13.01 -8.44
CA GLU A 16 -0.31 -13.88 -9.43
C GLU A 16 -1.08 -13.83 -10.76
N GLY A 17 -0.37 -13.57 -11.87
CA GLY A 17 -0.97 -13.41 -13.20
C GLY A 17 -1.74 -12.12 -13.42
N ALA A 18 -1.86 -11.24 -12.43
CA ALA A 18 -2.50 -9.94 -12.58
C ALA A 18 -1.51 -8.90 -13.12
N ALA A 19 -1.95 -8.09 -14.08
CA ALA A 19 -1.20 -6.97 -14.60
C ALA A 19 -2.10 -5.73 -14.60
N PHE A 20 -1.65 -4.69 -13.90
CA PHE A 20 -2.38 -3.44 -13.78
C PHE A 20 -1.54 -2.27 -14.27
N THR A 21 -2.20 -1.22 -14.72
CA THR A 21 -1.53 0.03 -15.13
C THR A 21 -2.26 1.22 -14.54
N GLY A 22 -1.52 2.30 -14.28
CA GLY A 22 -2.08 3.54 -13.74
C GLY A 22 -2.55 3.43 -12.28
N VAL A 23 -3.23 4.48 -11.85
CA VAL A 23 -3.78 4.62 -10.50
C VAL A 23 -5.05 3.77 -10.37
N PRO A 24 -5.20 2.95 -9.31
CA PRO A 24 -6.41 2.17 -9.07
C PRO A 24 -7.63 3.05 -8.84
N THR A 25 -8.80 2.56 -9.26
CA THR A 25 -10.09 3.18 -8.90
C THR A 25 -10.70 2.40 -7.73
N PRO A 26 -10.69 2.96 -6.50
CA PRO A 26 -11.04 2.20 -5.31
C PRO A 26 -12.55 1.93 -5.22
N ARG A 27 -12.93 0.69 -4.88
CA ARG A 27 -14.34 0.28 -4.70
C ARG A 27 -14.74 0.22 -3.22
N THR A 28 -13.83 -0.24 -2.38
CA THR A 28 -13.99 -0.38 -0.93
C THR A 28 -13.47 0.85 -0.17
N ASP A 29 -13.93 1.03 1.07
CA ASP A 29 -13.44 2.10 1.94
C ASP A 29 -11.98 1.89 2.37
N ALA A 30 -11.54 0.63 2.49
CA ALA A 30 -10.16 0.30 2.81
C ALA A 30 -9.20 0.81 1.72
N GLU A 31 -9.57 0.63 0.45
CA GLU A 31 -8.78 1.12 -0.69
C GLU A 31 -8.75 2.65 -0.74
N ARG A 32 -9.90 3.31 -0.56
CA ARG A 32 -9.97 4.78 -0.48
C ARG A 32 -9.06 5.33 0.62
N TRP A 33 -9.13 4.71 1.79
CA TRP A 33 -8.33 5.10 2.95
C TRP A 33 -6.83 4.96 2.68
N ILE A 34 -6.36 3.79 2.22
CA ILE A 34 -4.92 3.59 2.03
C ILE A 34 -4.35 4.45 0.92
N LEU A 35 -5.11 4.72 -0.15
CA LEU A 35 -4.67 5.61 -1.23
C LEU A 35 -4.55 7.06 -0.75
N ALA A 36 -5.50 7.52 0.07
CA ALA A 36 -5.41 8.83 0.70
C ALA A 36 -4.20 8.93 1.65
N ARG A 37 -3.93 7.89 2.43
CA ARG A 37 -2.74 7.82 3.30
C ARG A 37 -1.44 7.82 2.51
N LEU A 38 -1.34 7.01 1.45
CA LEU A 38 -0.19 6.99 0.57
C LEU A 38 0.09 8.37 -0.03
N ALA A 39 -0.94 9.09 -0.50
CA ALA A 39 -0.79 10.43 -1.04
C ALA A 39 -0.27 11.42 0.02
N ALA A 40 -0.82 11.38 1.24
CA ALA A 40 -0.37 12.22 2.34
C ALA A 40 1.09 11.94 2.74
N VAL A 41 1.44 10.65 2.93
CA VAL A 41 2.79 10.23 3.31
C VAL A 41 3.81 10.53 2.20
N SER A 42 3.43 10.37 0.93
CA SER A 42 4.31 10.73 -0.19
C SER A 42 4.64 12.23 -0.19
N SER A 43 3.65 13.08 0.07
CA SER A 43 3.85 14.53 0.18
C SER A 43 4.72 14.90 1.37
N GLU A 44 4.51 14.24 2.52
CA GLU A 44 5.30 14.46 3.73
C GLU A 44 6.76 14.01 3.53
N ALA A 45 6.96 12.81 2.99
CA ALA A 45 8.27 12.26 2.65
C ALA A 45 9.05 13.18 1.71
N GLN A 46 8.39 13.71 0.66
CA GLN A 46 9.00 14.69 -0.23
C GLN A 46 9.46 15.96 0.52
N GLY A 47 8.67 16.44 1.48
CA GLY A 47 9.03 17.57 2.33
C GLY A 47 10.25 17.29 3.20
N HIS A 48 10.28 16.14 3.88
CA HIS A 48 11.42 15.74 4.72
C HIS A 48 12.70 15.54 3.88
N TYR A 49 12.56 14.92 2.70
CA TYR A 49 13.66 14.72 1.76
C TYR A 49 14.25 16.06 1.28
N ALA A 50 13.41 17.00 0.86
CA ALA A 50 13.84 18.32 0.38
C ALA A 50 14.59 19.14 1.45
N ASN A 51 14.29 18.89 2.73
CA ASN A 51 14.93 19.56 3.87
C ASN A 51 16.07 18.75 4.49
N TYR A 52 16.51 17.66 3.85
CA TYR A 52 17.55 16.75 4.35
C TYR A 52 17.27 16.17 5.75
N ARG A 53 16.00 16.10 6.16
CA ARG A 53 15.54 15.50 7.43
C ARG A 53 15.32 14.00 7.26
N PHE A 54 16.41 13.29 6.97
CA PHE A 54 16.37 11.84 6.75
C PHE A 54 15.88 11.04 7.97
N ASP A 55 16.05 11.59 9.18
CA ASP A 55 15.48 11.05 10.41
C ASP A 55 13.94 11.03 10.35
N LEU A 56 13.32 12.14 9.98
CA LEU A 56 11.86 12.26 9.86
C LEU A 56 11.33 11.51 8.63
N LEU A 57 12.07 11.53 7.51
CA LEU A 57 11.74 10.73 6.32
C LEU A 57 11.67 9.25 6.66
N ALA A 58 12.70 8.71 7.32
CA ALA A 58 12.75 7.30 7.68
C ALA A 58 11.62 6.95 8.67
N GLN A 59 11.35 7.84 9.63
CA GLN A 59 10.28 7.64 10.60
C GLN A 59 8.89 7.61 9.93
N CYS A 60 8.56 8.58 9.08
CA CYS A 60 7.22 8.64 8.47
C CYS A 60 6.96 7.46 7.53
N LEU A 61 7.97 7.05 6.74
CA LEU A 61 7.87 5.89 5.86
C LEU A 61 7.77 4.59 6.65
N TYR A 62 8.50 4.47 7.77
CA TYR A 62 8.40 3.32 8.65
C TYR A 62 7.00 3.21 9.28
N GLU A 63 6.45 4.32 9.80
CA GLU A 63 5.11 4.34 10.40
C GLU A 63 4.04 3.94 9.39
N PHE A 64 4.10 4.48 8.16
CA PHE A 64 3.18 4.09 7.09
C PHE A 64 3.33 2.62 6.71
N ALA A 65 4.56 2.16 6.45
CA ALA A 65 4.82 0.77 6.09
C ALA A 65 4.32 -0.20 7.17
N TRP A 66 4.65 0.09 8.43
CA TRP A 66 4.43 -0.83 9.54
C TRP A 66 3.00 -0.83 10.02
N ASN A 67 2.48 0.36 10.38
CA ASN A 67 1.21 0.49 11.07
C ASN A 67 0.06 0.54 10.08
N GLU A 68 0.20 1.25 8.97
CA GLU A 68 -0.94 1.49 8.07
C GLU A 68 -1.05 0.43 7.00
N PHE A 69 0.04 0.18 6.26
CA PHE A 69 0.03 -0.83 5.22
C PHE A 69 -0.01 -2.24 5.81
N CYS A 70 0.98 -2.61 6.62
CA CYS A 70 1.09 -3.99 7.10
C CYS A 70 0.07 -4.39 8.17
N ASP A 71 -0.15 -3.57 9.21
CA ASP A 71 -1.07 -3.96 10.30
C ASP A 71 -2.55 -3.77 9.94
N TRP A 72 -2.88 -2.73 9.17
CA TRP A 72 -4.27 -2.42 8.84
C TRP A 72 -4.66 -2.81 7.42
N PHE A 73 -4.03 -2.25 6.39
CA PHE A 73 -4.53 -2.42 5.02
C PHE A 73 -4.48 -3.88 4.56
N LEU A 74 -3.42 -4.63 4.88
CA LEU A 74 -3.36 -6.06 4.53
C LEU A 74 -4.52 -6.84 5.16
N GLU A 75 -4.84 -6.58 6.43
CA GLU A 75 -5.95 -7.25 7.11
C GLU A 75 -7.30 -6.83 6.54
N LEU A 76 -7.50 -5.52 6.32
CA LEU A 76 -8.72 -4.95 5.75
C LEU A 76 -8.96 -5.36 4.29
N SER A 77 -7.91 -5.76 3.56
CA SER A 77 -8.03 -6.25 2.18
C SER A 77 -8.56 -7.69 2.09
N LYS A 78 -8.39 -8.50 3.14
CA LYS A 78 -8.74 -9.94 3.11
C LYS A 78 -10.22 -10.22 2.82
N PRO A 79 -11.20 -9.49 3.37
CA PRO A 79 -12.61 -9.73 3.05
C PRO A 79 -12.93 -9.53 1.57
N ALA A 80 -12.37 -8.49 0.93
CA ALA A 80 -12.56 -8.25 -0.49
C ALA A 80 -11.85 -9.30 -1.35
N LEU A 81 -10.62 -9.68 -1.00
CA LEU A 81 -9.83 -10.68 -1.72
C LEU A 81 -10.43 -12.10 -1.66
N ASN A 82 -11.09 -12.45 -0.56
CA ASN A 82 -11.72 -13.76 -0.35
C ASN A 82 -13.24 -13.73 -0.55
N GLY A 83 -13.79 -12.58 -0.97
CA GLY A 83 -15.22 -12.36 -1.15
C GLY A 83 -15.76 -12.96 -2.46
N ALA A 84 -17.07 -12.85 -2.65
CA ALA A 84 -17.75 -13.33 -3.86
C ALA A 84 -17.75 -12.33 -5.02
N ASP A 85 -17.55 -11.04 -4.75
CA ASP A 85 -17.51 -10.00 -5.79
C ASP A 85 -16.12 -9.94 -6.43
N ALA A 86 -16.03 -10.44 -7.67
CA ALA A 86 -14.80 -10.46 -8.43
C ALA A 86 -14.26 -9.05 -8.74
N ALA A 87 -15.13 -8.04 -8.88
CA ALA A 87 -14.71 -6.67 -9.16
C ALA A 87 -14.08 -6.01 -7.92
N ASP A 88 -14.60 -6.29 -6.73
CA ASP A 88 -13.99 -5.83 -5.46
C ASP A 88 -12.62 -6.51 -5.25
N ALA A 89 -12.51 -7.80 -5.56
CA ALA A 89 -11.24 -8.52 -5.48
C ALA A 89 -10.19 -7.98 -6.47
N GLU A 90 -10.58 -7.74 -7.73
CA GLU A 90 -9.69 -7.19 -8.76
C GLU A 90 -9.21 -5.78 -8.42
N SER A 91 -10.13 -4.89 -8.01
CA SER A 91 -9.80 -3.54 -7.53
C SER A 91 -8.82 -3.61 -6.36
N THR A 92 -9.08 -4.50 -5.38
CA THR A 92 -8.24 -4.63 -4.19
C THR A 92 -6.84 -5.13 -4.55
N ARG A 93 -6.70 -6.05 -5.52
CA ARG A 93 -5.39 -6.50 -6.03
C ARG A 93 -4.62 -5.38 -6.71
N HIS A 94 -5.29 -4.55 -7.52
CA HIS A 94 -4.67 -3.37 -8.14
C HIS A 94 -4.19 -2.39 -7.06
N THR A 95 -5.05 -2.06 -6.09
CA THR A 95 -4.70 -1.17 -4.98
C THR A 95 -3.52 -1.72 -4.16
N LEU A 96 -3.52 -3.01 -3.85
CA LEU A 96 -2.46 -3.66 -3.09
C LEU A 96 -1.10 -3.56 -3.80
N LEU A 97 -1.04 -3.86 -5.09
CA LEU A 97 0.20 -3.74 -5.87
C LEU A 97 0.64 -2.28 -6.01
N TYR A 98 -0.30 -1.37 -6.29
CA TYR A 98 0.00 0.05 -6.46
C TYR A 98 0.62 0.65 -5.19
N VAL A 99 0.04 0.37 -4.02
CA VAL A 99 0.55 0.87 -2.74
C VAL A 99 1.90 0.23 -2.39
N LEU A 100 2.05 -1.07 -2.59
CA LEU A 100 3.32 -1.76 -2.33
C LEU A 100 4.45 -1.20 -3.21
N GLU A 101 4.19 -1.05 -4.51
CA GLU A 101 5.16 -0.52 -5.47
C GLU A 101 5.59 0.91 -5.11
N ALA A 102 4.63 1.78 -4.81
CA ALA A 102 4.92 3.14 -4.40
C ALA A 102 5.70 3.19 -3.08
N LEU A 103 5.35 2.36 -2.10
CA LEU A 103 6.07 2.25 -0.83
C LEU A 103 7.52 1.82 -1.04
N LEU A 104 7.77 0.82 -1.89
CA LEU A 104 9.13 0.36 -2.20
C LEU A 104 9.97 1.40 -2.95
N ARG A 105 9.34 2.31 -3.71
CA ARG A 105 10.03 3.42 -4.37
C ARG A 105 10.40 4.55 -3.41
N LEU A 106 9.58 4.76 -2.37
CA LEU A 106 9.80 5.81 -1.36
C LEU A 106 10.89 5.43 -0.35
N LEU A 107 11.01 4.15 -0.01
CA LEU A 107 12.04 3.59 0.89
C LEU A 107 13.42 3.56 0.22
#